data_AF-A0A163UXH6-F1
#
_entry.id   AF-A0A163UXH6-F1
#
_cell.length_a   1.000
_cell.length_b   1.000
_cell.length_c   1.000
_cell.angle_alpha   90.00
_cell.angle_beta   90.00
_cell.angle_gamma   90.00
#
_symmetry.space_group_name_H-M   'P 1'
#
loop_
_entity.id
_entity.type
_entity.pdbx_description
1 polymer ?
#
loop_
_entity_poly.entity_id
_entity_poly.type
_entity_poly.pdbx_seq_one_letter_code
_entity_poly.pdbx_strand_id
1 'polypeptide(L)'
;MIFKNTYSIALVVSGGILLATTLSTMAGPSDGSNLGDCYNNWITWCNDQTSGYPNSCYDESLDRCDSIHSAISVIPAQKVKSLKSSSLRKAKRANTTLVAPTVQPVRRAN
;
A
#
# COMPACT_ATOMS: atom_id res chain seq x y z
N MET A 1 -42.31 34.85 12.00
CA MET A 1 -42.46 33.75 11.01
C MET A 1 -41.93 34.28 9.69
N ILE A 2 -40.92 33.72 9.02
CA ILE A 2 -40.57 32.32 8.76
C ILE A 2 -39.03 32.21 8.73
N PHE A 3 -38.49 31.21 9.42
CA PHE A 3 -37.08 30.81 9.40
C PHE A 3 -36.74 30.21 8.03
N LYS A 4 -35.70 30.72 7.36
CA LYS A 4 -35.08 30.03 6.21
C LYS A 4 -33.86 29.27 6.71
N ASN A 5 -34.08 28.01 7.07
CA ASN A 5 -33.02 27.02 7.28
C ASN A 5 -32.37 26.69 5.93
N THR A 6 -31.25 27.33 5.62
CA THR A 6 -30.31 26.81 4.61
C THR A 6 -29.23 26.06 5.38
N TYR A 7 -29.37 24.73 5.44
CA TYR A 7 -28.43 23.85 6.11
C TYR A 7 -27.05 23.95 5.45
N SER A 8 -26.13 24.63 6.10
CA SER A 8 -24.69 24.54 5.82
C SER A 8 -24.24 23.11 6.13
N ILE A 9 -24.04 22.29 5.09
CA ILE A 9 -23.37 21.00 5.24
C ILE A 9 -21.89 21.31 5.44
N ALA A 10 -21.51 21.53 6.70
CA ALA A 10 -20.12 21.51 7.11
C ALA A 10 -19.63 20.06 6.98
N LEU A 11 -18.95 19.75 5.87
CA LEU A 11 -18.14 18.54 5.77
C LEU A 11 -16.95 18.71 6.72
N VAL A 12 -17.16 18.29 7.97
CA VAL A 12 -16.10 18.06 8.95
C VAL A 12 -15.28 16.88 8.43
N VAL A 13 -14.21 17.17 7.68
CA VAL A 13 -13.15 16.20 7.40
C VAL A 13 -12.29 16.12 8.66
N SER A 14 -12.82 15.44 9.68
CA SER A 14 -12.05 15.08 10.87
C SER A 14 -11.45 13.71 10.68
N GLY A 15 -10.13 13.64 10.81
CA GLY A 15 -9.46 12.40 11.23
C GLY A 15 -8.49 11.84 10.22
N GLY A 16 -7.21 12.17 10.41
CA GLY A 16 -6.12 11.48 9.74
C GLY A 16 -4.90 12.37 9.72
N ILE A 17 -4.00 12.16 10.67
CA ILE A 17 -2.67 12.76 10.66
C ILE A 17 -2.06 12.41 9.30
N LEU A 18 -2.00 13.39 8.40
CA LEU A 18 -1.20 13.29 7.20
C LEU A 18 0.25 13.33 7.67
N LEU A 19 0.80 12.16 8.00
CA LEU A 19 2.21 11.91 7.75
C LEU A 19 2.36 12.07 6.24
N ALA A 20 2.58 13.30 5.82
CA ALA A 20 3.05 13.65 4.49
C ALA A 20 4.40 12.98 4.33
N THR A 21 4.41 11.69 4.00
CA THR A 21 5.53 11.11 3.31
C THR A 21 5.69 11.95 2.07
N THR A 22 6.78 12.71 2.04
CA THR A 22 7.27 13.44 0.89
C THR A 22 7.60 12.44 -0.20
N LEU A 23 6.58 11.81 -0.79
CA LEU A 23 6.70 11.17 -2.08
C LEU A 23 6.76 12.34 -3.05
N SER A 24 7.98 12.80 -3.30
CA SER A 24 8.33 13.57 -4.49
C SER A 24 7.47 13.06 -5.62
N THR A 25 6.76 13.95 -6.33
CA THR A 25 5.95 13.62 -7.51
C THR A 25 6.86 13.10 -8.63
N MET A 26 7.39 11.90 -8.43
CA MET A 26 8.06 11.10 -9.43
C MET A 26 6.91 10.46 -10.20
N ALA A 27 6.88 10.68 -11.52
CA ALA A 27 5.91 10.00 -12.36
C ALA A 27 5.97 8.51 -12.04
N GLY A 28 4.81 7.92 -11.70
CA GLY A 28 4.70 6.49 -11.43
C GLY A 28 5.16 5.67 -12.65
N PRO A 29 5.51 4.40 -12.45
CA PRO A 29 5.89 3.53 -13.56
C PRO A 29 4.69 3.30 -14.49
N SER A 30 4.95 2.76 -15.68
CA SER A 30 3.89 2.41 -16.63
C SER A 30 2.93 1.37 -16.04
N ASP A 31 1.63 1.57 -16.24
CA ASP A 31 0.58 0.62 -15.85
C ASP A 31 0.55 -0.65 -16.74
N GLY A 32 1.44 -0.74 -17.73
CA GLY A 32 1.63 -1.92 -18.58
C GLY A 32 0.43 -2.24 -19.48
N SER A 33 0.62 -3.18 -20.41
CA SER A 33 -0.44 -3.60 -21.34
C SER A 33 -1.36 -4.68 -20.77
N ASN A 34 -0.97 -5.31 -19.66
CA ASN A 34 -1.78 -6.30 -18.95
C ASN A 34 -1.57 -6.19 -17.43
N LEU A 35 -2.48 -6.80 -16.67
CA LEU A 35 -2.49 -6.77 -15.20
C LEU A 35 -1.19 -7.28 -14.57
N GLY A 36 -0.57 -8.31 -15.14
CA GLY A 36 0.67 -8.88 -14.62
C GLY A 36 1.84 -7.89 -14.71
N ASP A 37 1.97 -7.21 -15.84
CA ASP A 37 2.99 -6.17 -16.06
C ASP A 37 2.75 -4.99 -15.14
N CYS A 38 1.49 -4.54 -15.00
CA CYS A 38 1.11 -3.47 -14.08
C CYS A 38 1.62 -3.77 -12.67
N TYR A 39 1.28 -4.93 -12.12
CA TYR A 39 1.73 -5.31 -10.79
C TYR A 39 3.25 -5.35 -10.69
N ASN A 40 3.96 -5.98 -11.63
CA ASN A 40 5.42 -6.09 -11.55
C ASN A 40 6.10 -4.72 -11.56
N ASN A 41 5.65 -3.80 -12.42
CA ASN A 41 6.19 -2.45 -12.54
C ASN A 41 6.03 -1.67 -11.23
N TRP A 42 4.82 -1.72 -10.65
CA TRP A 42 4.53 -1.02 -9.40
C TRP A 42 5.19 -1.67 -8.18
N ILE A 43 5.28 -3.00 -8.09
CA ILE A 43 6.06 -3.67 -7.03
C ILE A 43 7.52 -3.24 -7.09
N THR A 44 8.11 -3.16 -8.29
CA THR A 44 9.49 -2.72 -8.47
C THR A 44 9.68 -1.28 -8.02
N TRP A 45 8.78 -0.39 -8.44
CA TRP A 45 8.80 1.01 -8.01
C TRP A 45 8.67 1.15 -6.49
N CYS A 46 7.73 0.44 -5.86
CA CYS A 46 7.58 0.47 -4.40
C CYS A 46 8.79 -0.10 -3.65
N ASN A 47 9.48 -1.10 -4.21
CA ASN A 47 10.72 -1.63 -3.63
C ASN A 47 11.83 -0.57 -3.60
N ASP A 48 11.87 0.32 -4.60
CA ASP A 48 12.87 1.37 -4.72
C ASP A 48 12.51 2.62 -3.91
N GLN A 49 11.22 2.94 -3.81
CA GLN A 49 10.73 4.15 -3.13
C GLN A 49 10.44 3.96 -1.64
N THR A 50 10.36 2.73 -1.15
CA THR A 50 9.96 2.46 0.24
C THR A 50 10.98 1.61 1.00
N SER A 51 10.86 1.60 2.32
CA SER A 51 11.66 0.74 3.21
C SER A 51 11.28 -0.75 3.12
N GLY A 52 10.22 -1.09 2.39
CA GLY A 52 9.74 -2.45 2.18
C GLY A 52 8.30 -2.70 2.65
N TYR A 53 7.75 -3.82 2.21
CA TYR A 53 6.40 -4.32 2.50
C TYR A 53 6.27 -4.88 3.93
N PRO A 54 5.11 -4.70 4.60
CA PRO A 54 3.88 -4.04 4.14
C PRO A 54 3.92 -2.52 4.28
N ASN A 55 3.38 -1.80 3.28
CA ASN A 55 3.06 -0.38 3.36
C ASN A 55 2.05 0.02 2.25
N SER A 56 1.53 1.25 2.32
CA SER A 56 0.47 1.73 1.43
C SER A 56 0.85 1.78 -0.05
N CYS A 57 2.14 1.95 -0.39
CA CYS A 57 2.60 1.93 -1.79
C CYS A 57 2.18 0.63 -2.48
N TYR A 58 2.39 -0.51 -1.83
CA TYR A 58 2.09 -1.80 -2.43
C TYR A 58 0.59 -2.01 -2.60
N ASP A 59 -0.22 -1.69 -1.58
CA ASP A 59 -1.65 -1.94 -1.63
C ASP A 59 -2.36 -0.98 -2.61
N GLU A 60 -2.06 0.33 -2.53
CA GLU A 60 -2.64 1.34 -3.43
C GLU A 60 -2.28 1.08 -4.89
N SER A 61 -1.03 0.65 -5.16
CA SER A 61 -0.60 0.40 -6.53
C SER A 61 -1.22 -0.85 -7.13
N LEU A 62 -1.39 -1.91 -6.33
CA LEU A 62 -2.07 -3.12 -6.81
C LEU A 62 -3.56 -2.86 -7.05
N ASP A 63 -4.21 -2.07 -6.19
CA ASP A 63 -5.62 -1.69 -6.36
C ASP A 63 -5.82 -0.77 -7.57
N ARG A 64 -4.86 0.12 -7.85
CA ARG A 64 -4.81 0.90 -9.09
C ARG A 64 -4.77 -0.01 -10.32
N CYS A 65 -3.88 -1.01 -10.33
CA CYS A 65 -3.78 -1.97 -11.42
C CYS A 65 -5.07 -2.77 -11.62
N ASP A 66 -5.70 -3.18 -10.52
CA ASP A 66 -7.01 -3.83 -10.54
C ASP A 66 -8.05 -2.91 -11.20
N SER A 67 -8.10 -1.64 -10.81
CA SER A 67 -9.04 -0.66 -11.39
C SER A 67 -8.83 -0.45 -12.88
N ILE A 68 -7.58 -0.26 -13.33
CA ILE A 68 -7.26 0.04 -14.75
C ILE A 68 -7.58 -1.16 -15.65
N HIS A 69 -7.23 -2.37 -15.19
CA HIS A 69 -7.38 -3.58 -16.00
C HIS A 69 -8.71 -4.32 -15.77
N SER A 70 -9.51 -3.93 -14.78
CA SER A 70 -10.84 -4.51 -14.52
C SER A 70 -11.81 -4.33 -15.69
N ALA A 71 -11.75 -3.19 -16.38
CA ALA A 71 -12.62 -2.89 -17.51
C ALA A 71 -12.15 -3.52 -18.83
N ILE A 72 -10.85 -3.87 -18.92
CA ILE A 72 -10.21 -4.31 -20.16
C ILE A 72 -10.11 -5.85 -20.21
N SER A 73 -10.13 -6.51 -19.05
CA SER A 73 -9.73 -7.91 -18.95
C SER A 73 -10.82 -8.80 -18.34
N VAL A 74 -11.26 -9.81 -19.10
CA VAL A 74 -12.13 -10.90 -18.60
C VAL A 74 -11.27 -11.91 -17.82
N ILE A 75 -10.46 -11.43 -16.88
CA ILE A 75 -9.59 -12.28 -16.07
C ILE A 75 -10.43 -12.84 -14.91
N PRO A 76 -10.50 -14.16 -14.73
CA PRO A 76 -11.19 -14.75 -13.59
C PRO A 76 -10.61 -14.20 -12.28
N ALA A 77 -11.47 -13.88 -11.30
CA ALA A 77 -11.07 -13.29 -10.02
C ALA A 77 -9.99 -14.13 -9.29
N GLN A 78 -10.01 -15.46 -9.43
CA GLN A 78 -8.99 -16.35 -8.88
C GLN A 78 -7.61 -16.11 -9.51
N LYS A 79 -7.56 -15.83 -10.81
CA LYS A 79 -6.32 -15.52 -11.53
C LYS A 79 -5.77 -14.15 -11.14
N VAL A 80 -6.64 -13.16 -10.93
CA VAL A 80 -6.27 -11.85 -10.35
C VAL A 80 -5.60 -12.03 -8.99
N LYS A 81 -6.24 -12.78 -8.07
CA LYS A 81 -5.68 -13.07 -6.74
C LYS A 81 -4.33 -13.79 -6.80
N SER A 82 -4.19 -14.78 -7.70
CA SER A 82 -2.94 -15.51 -7.90
C SER A 82 -1.82 -14.60 -8.40
N LEU A 83 -2.11 -13.74 -9.38
CA LEU A 83 -1.16 -12.75 -9.89
C LEU A 83 -0.74 -11.75 -8.82
N LYS A 84 -1.70 -11.20 -8.06
CA LYS A 84 -1.43 -10.25 -6.97
C LYS A 84 -0.52 -10.89 -5.91
N SER A 85 -0.82 -12.12 -5.50
CA SER A 85 0.02 -12.88 -4.57
C SER A 85 1.41 -13.17 -5.13
N SER A 86 1.51 -13.59 -6.39
CA SER A 86 2.79 -13.86 -7.06
C SER A 86 3.68 -12.62 -7.14
N SER A 87 3.10 -11.46 -7.48
CA SER A 87 3.80 -10.18 -7.53
C SER A 87 4.26 -9.72 -6.15
N LEU A 88 3.41 -9.86 -5.12
CA LEU A 88 3.77 -9.53 -3.72
C LEU A 88 4.91 -10.39 -3.15
N ARG A 89 5.15 -11.59 -3.70
CA ARG A 89 6.34 -12.37 -3.32
C ARG A 89 7.65 -11.72 -3.76
N LYS A 90 7.62 -10.82 -4.75
CA LYS A 90 8.76 -10.02 -5.21
C LYS A 90 8.90 -8.71 -4.42
N ALA A 91 7.98 -8.39 -3.52
CA ALA A 91 8.08 -7.21 -2.68
C ALA A 91 9.24 -7.38 -1.67
N LYS A 92 10.12 -6.38 -1.62
CA LYS A 92 11.16 -6.26 -0.60
C LYS A 92 10.47 -6.18 0.76
N ARG A 93 10.76 -7.11 1.66
CA ARG A 93 10.19 -7.07 3.01
C ARG A 93 10.86 -5.99 3.83
N ALA A 94 10.08 -5.24 4.59
CA ALA A 94 10.64 -4.43 5.66
C ALA A 94 11.34 -5.37 6.63
N ASN A 95 12.62 -5.15 6.93
CA ASN A 95 13.34 -5.90 7.96
C ASN A 95 12.79 -5.50 9.33
N THR A 96 11.67 -6.09 9.75
CA THR A 96 11.32 -6.16 11.16
C THR A 96 12.15 -7.26 11.79
N THR A 97 13.43 -6.99 12.04
CA THR A 97 14.18 -7.82 12.99
C THR A 97 13.57 -7.59 14.36
N LEU A 98 12.66 -8.47 14.78
CA LEU A 98 12.26 -8.59 16.18
C LEU A 98 13.47 -9.14 16.93
N VAL A 99 14.37 -8.25 17.35
CA VAL A 99 15.42 -8.59 18.30
C VAL A 99 14.72 -8.81 19.63
N ALA A 100 14.53 -10.08 20.01
CA ALA A 100 14.11 -10.39 21.37
C ALA A 100 15.16 -9.82 22.33
N PRO A 101 14.76 -9.09 23.39
CA PRO A 101 15.71 -8.59 24.36
C PRO A 101 16.43 -9.78 24.99
N THR A 102 17.76 -9.83 24.82
CA THR A 102 18.60 -10.84 25.44
C THR A 102 18.57 -10.61 26.95
N VAL A 103 17.74 -11.35 27.67
CA VAL A 103 17.75 -11.35 29.14
C VAL A 103 19.05 -12.00 29.57
N GLN A 104 20.04 -11.21 30.00
CA GLN A 104 21.25 -11.75 30.59
C GLN A 104 20.89 -12.47 31.90
N PRO A 105 21.31 -13.73 32.09
CA PRO A 105 21.10 -14.40 33.37
C PRO A 105 21.92 -13.69 34.45
N VAL A 106 21.25 -13.02 35.38
CA VAL A 106 21.88 -12.47 36.58
C VAL A 106 22.33 -13.65 37.44
N ARG A 107 23.63 -13.96 37.41
CA ARG A 107 24.25 -14.95 38.29
C ARG A 107 24.25 -14.38 39.71
N ARG A 108 23.26 -14.77 40.53
CA ARG A 108 23.32 -14.51 41.98
C ARG A 108 24.43 -15.37 42.57
N ALA A 109 25.48 -14.74 43.07
CA ALA A 109 26.46 -15.39 43.92
C ALA A 109 25.85 -15.58 45.31
N ASN A 110 25.87 -16.81 45.82
CA ASN A 110 25.76 -17.14 47.23
C ASN A 110 27.09 -17.78 47.63
#